data_AF-A0A957SY38-F1
#
_entry.id   AF-A0A957SY38-F1
#
_cell.length_a   1.000
_cell.length_b   1.000
_cell.length_c   1.000
_cell.angle_alpha   90.00
_cell.angle_beta   90.00
_cell.angle_gamma   90.00
#
_symmetry.space_group_name_H-M   'P 1'
#
loop_
_entity.id
_entity.type
_entity.pdbx_description
1 polymer ?
#
loop_
_entity_poly.entity_id
_entity_poly.type
_entity_poly.pdbx_seq_one_letter_code
_entity_poly.pdbx_strand_id
1 'polypeptide(L)'
;VSRTTVAGAIAAGADGDNQLSDDPTSPNRDLDAYGKVGSASYGDIDLSDDGNTLWLVNLNQNTLIAVDVSDPAQLPTDGSAVPSSLVQVYPIFGANVPTCGTDTLHPWGLKIYRGRGYIGLVCDAFVTQSIANLTGYVLSFNVENPTVFIQEVSIPFDYVREPLSISGPEWTSGAWATYFVGQAAWHPWTNTWSQAGPQPIISDIEFDLDGNMTLGVMDRIANQGGNDNYEAVSGSTTTTSVTSAGDILHICRDGNSWTVECSAVDDNANLTPITDDGALSNDGPSAAGEFYYNDWFYNHTNQWLEVFHWEIATGGLVYNPLADEVATTVFDPLTTVPRNIGTDAQFRTQGVHWYSASDGSFHRGYELVASSPTGNPTTFGKANGLGDLE
;
A
#
# COMPACT_ATOMS: atom_id res chain seq x y z
N VAL A 1 13.11 -10.92 -19.48
CA VAL A 1 11.95 -11.33 -20.30
C VAL A 1 11.71 -10.26 -21.36
N SER A 2 11.28 -10.64 -22.57
CA SER A 2 10.95 -9.67 -23.63
C SER A 2 9.48 -9.35 -23.54
N ARG A 3 9.12 -8.10 -23.26
CA ARG A 3 7.75 -7.60 -23.30
C ARG A 3 7.44 -7.07 -24.69
N THR A 4 6.21 -7.29 -25.15
CA THR A 4 5.75 -6.75 -26.42
C THR A 4 4.34 -6.21 -26.29
N THR A 5 4.13 -4.96 -26.71
CA THR A 5 2.79 -4.43 -26.90
C THR A 5 2.17 -5.02 -28.16
N VAL A 6 0.92 -5.43 -28.10
CA VAL A 6 0.16 -6.02 -29.22
C VAL A 6 -1.15 -5.28 -29.43
N ALA A 7 -1.62 -5.27 -30.68
CA ALA A 7 -2.89 -4.65 -31.03
C ALA A 7 -4.08 -5.53 -30.58
N GLY A 8 -4.92 -5.03 -29.69
CA GLY A 8 -6.05 -5.78 -29.12
C GLY A 8 -5.61 -6.95 -28.23
N ALA A 9 -6.37 -8.04 -28.23
CA ALA A 9 -6.13 -9.16 -27.31
C ALA A 9 -4.76 -9.82 -27.48
N ILE A 10 -4.18 -10.25 -26.35
CA ILE A 10 -2.93 -11.01 -26.31
C ILE A 10 -3.08 -12.41 -26.95
N ALA A 11 -1.96 -13.01 -27.33
CA ALA A 11 -1.93 -14.37 -27.86
C ALA A 11 -2.45 -15.40 -26.83
N ALA A 12 -3.08 -16.46 -27.34
CA ALA A 12 -3.57 -17.56 -26.51
C ALA A 12 -2.40 -18.41 -25.95
N GLY A 13 -2.62 -19.02 -24.78
CA GLY A 13 -1.60 -19.87 -24.16
C GLY A 13 -0.36 -19.08 -23.76
N ALA A 14 0.76 -19.77 -23.56
CA ALA A 14 1.99 -19.19 -23.02
C ALA A 14 2.59 -18.04 -23.87
N ASP A 15 2.26 -17.97 -25.16
CA ASP A 15 2.75 -16.92 -26.07
C ASP A 15 2.27 -15.52 -25.65
N GLY A 16 1.15 -15.42 -24.92
CA GLY A 16 0.60 -14.18 -24.39
C GLY A 16 1.11 -13.77 -23.00
N ASP A 17 1.94 -14.59 -22.34
CA ASP A 17 2.24 -14.45 -20.90
C ASP A 17 2.97 -13.15 -20.49
N ASN A 18 3.54 -12.42 -21.47
CA ASN A 18 4.24 -11.16 -21.25
C ASN A 18 3.92 -10.16 -22.37
N GLN A 19 2.70 -10.25 -22.92
CA GLN A 19 2.19 -9.30 -23.90
C GLN A 19 1.31 -8.27 -23.18
N LEU A 20 1.43 -7.01 -23.59
CA LEU A 20 0.58 -5.93 -23.10
C LEU A 20 -0.36 -5.52 -24.24
N SER A 21 -1.66 -5.52 -23.99
CA SER A 21 -2.63 -5.01 -24.97
C SER A 21 -2.52 -3.49 -25.08
N ASP A 22 -2.70 -2.94 -26.28
CA ASP A 22 -2.94 -1.50 -26.47
C ASP A 22 -4.42 -1.10 -26.32
N ASP A 23 -5.31 -2.10 -26.20
CA ASP A 23 -6.72 -1.91 -25.89
C ASP A 23 -6.90 -2.03 -24.37
N PRO A 24 -7.18 -0.93 -23.66
CA PRO A 24 -7.30 -0.94 -22.20
C PRO A 24 -8.53 -1.72 -21.70
N THR A 25 -9.44 -2.12 -22.59
CA THR A 25 -10.58 -2.99 -22.26
C THR A 25 -10.26 -4.49 -22.39
N SER A 26 -9.11 -4.83 -22.98
CA SER A 26 -8.67 -6.20 -23.19
C SER A 26 -7.79 -6.67 -22.03
N PRO A 27 -8.17 -7.73 -21.29
CA PRO A 27 -7.32 -8.27 -20.24
C PRO A 27 -6.00 -8.83 -20.80
N ASN A 28 -4.95 -8.74 -20.00
CA ASN A 28 -3.60 -9.19 -20.32
C ASN A 28 -2.90 -9.70 -19.05
N ARG A 29 -1.73 -10.32 -19.20
CA ARG A 29 -0.92 -10.77 -18.06
C ARG A 29 0.56 -10.58 -18.36
N ASP A 30 1.31 -10.31 -17.31
CA ASP A 30 2.76 -10.18 -17.37
C ASP A 30 3.37 -10.92 -16.18
N LEU A 31 3.76 -12.17 -16.42
CA LEU A 31 4.26 -13.05 -15.36
C LEU A 31 5.59 -12.54 -14.78
N ASP A 32 6.43 -11.91 -15.59
CA ASP A 32 7.70 -11.32 -15.14
C ASP A 32 7.46 -10.08 -14.28
N ALA A 33 6.47 -9.25 -14.59
CA ALA A 33 6.12 -8.07 -13.81
C ALA A 33 5.48 -8.46 -12.49
N TYR A 34 4.56 -9.42 -12.50
CA TYR A 34 3.87 -9.92 -11.31
C TYR A 34 4.86 -10.33 -10.20
N GLY A 35 5.90 -11.09 -10.54
CA GLY A 35 6.91 -11.52 -9.58
C GLY A 35 7.91 -10.44 -9.16
N LYS A 36 7.92 -9.28 -9.83
CA LYS A 36 8.90 -8.20 -9.65
C LYS A 36 8.37 -6.96 -8.92
N VAL A 37 7.06 -6.88 -8.72
CA VAL A 37 6.46 -5.89 -7.82
C VAL A 37 7.16 -5.96 -6.46
N GLY A 38 7.51 -4.82 -5.86
CA GLY A 38 8.28 -4.82 -4.61
C GLY A 38 9.81 -4.81 -4.76
N SER A 39 10.36 -5.12 -5.94
CA SER A 39 11.81 -5.42 -6.05
C SER A 39 12.53 -4.92 -7.29
N ALA A 40 11.84 -4.46 -8.34
CA ALA A 40 12.51 -4.20 -9.63
C ALA A 40 12.95 -2.75 -9.88
N SER A 41 12.33 -1.75 -9.24
CA SER A 41 12.51 -0.33 -9.60
C SER A 41 12.79 0.54 -8.38
N TYR A 42 12.07 1.65 -8.24
CA TYR A 42 12.18 2.58 -7.15
C TYR A 42 10.97 2.43 -6.24
N GLY A 43 11.18 2.58 -4.95
CA GLY A 43 10.11 2.75 -3.98
C GLY A 43 9.79 4.23 -3.90
N ASP A 44 9.86 4.73 -2.68
CA ASP A 44 9.51 6.09 -2.34
C ASP A 44 10.63 7.11 -2.67
N ILE A 45 10.25 8.39 -2.75
CA ILE A 45 11.10 9.55 -2.98
C ILE A 45 10.78 10.63 -1.94
N ASP A 46 11.76 11.44 -1.56
CA ASP A 46 11.48 12.57 -0.66
C ASP A 46 12.53 13.67 -0.84
N LEU A 47 12.13 14.92 -0.58
CA LEU A 47 12.99 16.08 -0.74
C LEU A 47 13.61 16.48 0.61
N SER A 48 14.91 16.77 0.63
CA SER A 48 15.55 17.31 1.84
C SER A 48 14.88 18.61 2.30
N ASP A 49 14.92 18.86 3.62
CA ASP A 49 14.29 20.05 4.25
C ASP A 49 14.71 21.40 3.60
N ASP A 50 15.89 21.46 2.99
CA ASP A 50 16.44 22.65 2.31
C ASP A 50 16.10 22.73 0.81
N GLY A 51 15.42 21.72 0.27
CA GLY A 51 15.01 21.62 -1.13
C GLY A 51 16.13 21.27 -2.12
N ASN A 52 17.33 20.93 -1.64
CA ASN A 52 18.51 20.77 -2.50
C ASN A 52 18.82 19.33 -2.92
N THR A 53 18.30 18.33 -2.21
CA THR A 53 18.58 16.92 -2.49
C THR A 53 17.29 16.13 -2.60
N LEU A 54 17.07 15.50 -3.76
CA LEU A 54 16.03 14.50 -3.93
C LEU A 54 16.58 13.13 -3.55
N TRP A 55 15.93 12.47 -2.61
CA TRP A 55 16.26 11.12 -2.16
C TRP A 55 15.29 10.11 -2.76
N LEU A 56 15.77 8.89 -3.05
CA LEU A 56 14.97 7.80 -3.61
C LEU A 56 15.43 6.46 -3.05
N VAL A 57 14.50 5.52 -2.90
CA VAL A 57 14.82 4.12 -2.60
C VAL A 57 14.90 3.31 -3.89
N ASN A 58 16.01 2.60 -4.11
CA ASN A 58 16.14 1.63 -5.21
C ASN A 58 15.95 0.21 -4.66
N LEU A 59 14.87 -0.44 -5.10
CA LEU A 59 14.40 -1.74 -4.65
C LEU A 59 15.24 -2.90 -5.19
N ASN A 60 15.84 -2.73 -6.37
CA ASN A 60 16.60 -3.81 -7.01
C ASN A 60 18.00 -3.92 -6.42
N GLN A 61 18.60 -2.79 -6.07
CA GLN A 61 19.94 -2.74 -5.52
C GLN A 61 19.97 -2.64 -3.99
N ASN A 62 18.81 -2.42 -3.36
CA ASN A 62 18.67 -2.10 -1.94
C ASN A 62 19.61 -0.95 -1.54
N THR A 63 19.44 0.19 -2.21
CA THR A 63 20.27 1.39 -2.00
C THR A 63 19.39 2.63 -1.88
N LEU A 64 19.79 3.57 -1.05
CA LEU A 64 19.37 4.96 -1.14
C LEU A 64 20.11 5.64 -2.30
N ILE A 65 19.42 6.49 -3.04
CA ILE A 65 19.99 7.37 -4.05
C ILE A 65 19.76 8.81 -3.58
N ALA A 66 20.77 9.65 -3.69
CA ALA A 66 20.67 11.08 -3.45
C ALA A 66 21.02 11.82 -4.75
N VAL A 67 20.15 12.73 -5.18
CA VAL A 67 20.32 13.55 -6.38
C VAL A 67 20.36 15.01 -5.99
N ASP A 68 21.46 15.69 -6.26
CA ASP A 68 21.57 17.14 -6.10
C ASP A 68 20.69 17.84 -7.14
N VAL A 69 19.67 18.53 -6.66
CA VAL A 69 18.68 19.28 -7.44
C VAL A 69 18.73 20.78 -7.14
N SER A 70 19.77 21.24 -6.44
CA SER A 70 19.93 22.65 -6.02
C SER A 70 20.09 23.63 -7.20
N ASP A 71 20.63 23.17 -8.33
CA ASP A 71 20.70 23.93 -9.58
C ASP A 71 19.89 23.24 -10.70
N PRO A 72 18.63 23.66 -10.93
CA PRO A 72 17.80 23.12 -12.00
C PRO A 72 18.41 23.23 -13.41
N ALA A 73 19.39 24.12 -13.63
CA ALA A 73 20.06 24.23 -14.93
C ALA A 73 20.99 23.05 -15.23
N GLN A 74 21.40 22.27 -14.23
CA GLN A 74 22.18 21.04 -14.41
C GLN A 74 21.30 19.81 -14.67
N LEU A 75 19.99 19.92 -14.43
CA LEU A 75 19.06 18.80 -14.57
C LEU A 75 18.56 18.68 -16.01
N PRO A 76 18.55 17.46 -16.58
CA PRO A 76 18.05 17.24 -17.92
C PRO A 76 16.51 17.43 -17.98
N THR A 77 16.04 18.12 -19.02
CA THR A 77 14.60 18.34 -19.29
C THR A 77 14.12 17.63 -20.56
N ASP A 78 15.03 16.92 -21.24
CA ASP A 78 14.80 16.20 -22.49
C ASP A 78 14.67 14.68 -22.30
N GLY A 79 14.62 14.22 -21.04
CA GLY A 79 14.58 12.80 -20.68
C GLY A 79 15.93 12.09 -20.77
N SER A 80 17.04 12.80 -21.01
CA SER A 80 18.37 12.21 -20.85
C SER A 80 18.68 11.88 -19.38
N ALA A 81 19.66 11.00 -19.17
CA ALA A 81 20.03 10.55 -17.83
C ALA A 81 20.63 11.70 -17.00
N VAL A 82 20.30 11.74 -15.70
CA VAL A 82 20.89 12.70 -14.75
C VAL A 82 22.42 12.51 -14.71
N PRO A 83 23.22 13.60 -14.80
CA PRO A 83 24.67 13.51 -14.72
C PRO A 83 25.13 12.78 -13.45
N SER A 84 26.04 11.82 -13.59
CA SER A 84 26.54 11.03 -12.46
C SER A 84 27.27 11.86 -11.39
N SER A 85 27.65 13.10 -11.70
CA SER A 85 28.20 14.05 -10.72
C SER A 85 27.18 14.55 -9.71
N LEU A 86 25.88 14.51 -10.04
CA LEU A 86 24.79 14.91 -9.15
C LEU A 86 24.24 13.74 -8.34
N VAL A 87 24.63 12.50 -8.67
CA VAL A 87 24.03 11.29 -8.10
C VAL A 87 25.01 10.60 -7.15
N GLN A 88 24.57 10.35 -5.92
CA GLN A 88 25.24 9.49 -4.95
C GLN A 88 24.37 8.28 -4.66
N VAL A 89 25.01 7.13 -4.38
CA VAL A 89 24.32 5.87 -4.10
C VAL A 89 24.89 5.27 -2.82
N TYR A 90 24.00 4.94 -1.90
CA TYR A 90 24.33 4.44 -0.56
C TYR A 90 23.64 3.10 -0.33
N PRO A 91 24.39 2.00 -0.17
CA PRO A 91 23.79 0.72 0.14
C PRO A 91 23.08 0.70 1.49
N ILE A 92 21.94 0.02 1.56
CA ILE A 92 21.19 -0.21 2.79
C ILE A 92 21.69 -1.51 3.41
N PHE A 93 22.90 -1.46 3.98
CA PHE A 93 23.48 -2.53 4.78
C PHE A 93 24.34 -1.94 5.90
N GLY A 94 24.67 -2.75 6.91
CA GLY A 94 25.64 -2.39 7.93
C GLY A 94 25.15 -2.64 9.33
N ALA A 95 25.65 -1.86 10.28
CA ALA A 95 25.25 -1.97 11.68
C ALA A 95 23.76 -1.64 11.84
N ASN A 96 23.05 -2.47 12.62
CA ASN A 96 21.63 -2.34 12.95
C ASN A 96 20.65 -2.41 11.77
N VAL A 97 21.09 -2.81 10.57
CA VAL A 97 20.18 -3.24 9.52
C VAL A 97 19.73 -4.67 9.84
N PRO A 98 18.42 -4.96 9.96
CA PRO A 98 17.91 -6.29 10.30
C PRO A 98 18.36 -7.37 9.32
N THR A 99 18.51 -8.60 9.81
CA THR A 99 18.77 -9.77 8.96
C THR A 99 17.51 -10.63 8.88
N CYS A 100 17.03 -10.91 7.67
CA CYS A 100 15.84 -11.76 7.45
C CYS A 100 16.19 -13.26 7.36
N GLY A 101 17.37 -13.68 7.83
CA GLY A 101 17.82 -15.07 7.72
C GLY A 101 17.97 -15.52 6.26
N THR A 102 17.10 -16.43 5.81
CA THR A 102 17.03 -16.90 4.41
C THR A 102 16.06 -16.10 3.55
N ASP A 103 15.22 -15.27 4.17
CA ASP A 103 14.27 -14.37 3.52
C ASP A 103 14.96 -13.08 3.08
N THR A 104 14.25 -12.22 2.36
CA THR A 104 14.82 -10.98 1.80
C THR A 104 14.25 -9.75 2.51
N LEU A 105 15.13 -8.77 2.75
CA LEU A 105 14.76 -7.45 3.25
C LEU A 105 14.48 -6.53 2.05
N HIS A 106 13.28 -5.96 2.00
CA HIS A 106 12.87 -5.02 0.95
C HIS A 106 12.66 -3.64 1.55
N PRO A 107 13.46 -2.63 1.19
CA PRO A 107 13.18 -1.24 1.53
C PRO A 107 12.08 -0.69 0.62
N TRP A 108 11.30 0.30 1.06
CA TRP A 108 10.37 1.03 0.18
C TRP A 108 10.16 2.48 0.60
N GLY A 109 9.42 2.72 1.70
CA GLY A 109 9.06 4.06 2.18
C GLY A 109 10.24 4.88 2.65
N LEU A 110 10.17 6.21 2.52
CA LEU A 110 11.26 7.13 2.76
C LEU A 110 10.75 8.50 3.23
N LYS A 111 11.30 9.01 4.33
CA LYS A 111 11.05 10.40 4.75
C LYS A 111 12.30 11.09 5.22
N ILE A 112 12.57 12.29 4.71
CA ILE A 112 13.52 13.22 5.29
C ILE A 112 12.76 14.15 6.23
N TYR A 113 13.13 14.12 7.51
CA TYR A 113 12.48 14.91 8.54
C TYR A 113 13.51 15.48 9.51
N ARG A 114 13.61 16.82 9.56
CA ARG A 114 14.45 17.57 10.51
C ARG A 114 15.91 17.11 10.49
N GLY A 115 16.49 17.01 9.29
CA GLY A 115 17.89 16.64 9.05
C GLY A 115 18.21 15.16 9.28
N ARG A 116 17.21 14.28 9.36
CA ARG A 116 17.36 12.83 9.46
C ARG A 116 16.53 12.16 8.38
N GLY A 117 17.04 11.05 7.83
CA GLY A 117 16.26 10.20 6.95
C GLY A 117 15.68 9.01 7.70
N TYR A 118 14.51 8.57 7.30
CA TYR A 118 13.79 7.41 7.81
C TYR A 118 13.42 6.52 6.63
N ILE A 119 13.63 5.22 6.75
CA ILE A 119 13.36 4.24 5.69
C ILE A 119 12.54 3.08 6.23
N GLY A 120 11.46 2.74 5.52
CA GLY A 120 10.59 1.60 5.80
C GLY A 120 11.11 0.35 5.11
N LEU A 121 11.13 -0.78 5.82
CA LEU A 121 11.58 -2.08 5.27
C LEU A 121 10.71 -3.22 5.76
N VAL A 122 10.63 -4.29 4.97
CA VAL A 122 9.93 -5.53 5.33
C VAL A 122 10.82 -6.75 5.06
N CYS A 123 10.95 -7.64 6.05
CA CYS A 123 11.40 -9.02 5.82
C CYS A 123 10.25 -9.81 5.19
N ASP A 124 10.42 -10.33 3.98
CA ASP A 124 9.31 -10.83 3.16
C ASP A 124 8.74 -12.20 3.53
N ALA A 125 9.44 -12.95 4.38
CA ALA A 125 9.13 -14.36 4.68
C ALA A 125 8.99 -15.25 3.42
N PHE A 126 9.53 -14.85 2.26
CA PHE A 126 9.26 -15.49 0.97
C PHE A 126 9.78 -16.93 0.90
N VAL A 127 10.95 -17.21 1.48
CA VAL A 127 11.55 -18.55 1.46
C VAL A 127 10.98 -19.41 2.58
N THR A 128 10.84 -18.83 3.77
CA THR A 128 10.40 -19.58 4.95
C THR A 128 8.90 -19.85 4.97
N GLN A 129 8.11 -18.99 4.30
CA GLN A 129 6.64 -19.04 4.27
C GLN A 129 6.05 -19.07 5.68
N SER A 130 6.71 -18.38 6.63
CA SER A 130 6.32 -18.31 8.03
C SER A 130 5.94 -16.89 8.41
N ILE A 131 4.70 -16.68 8.85
CA ILE A 131 4.23 -15.36 9.29
C ILE A 131 5.09 -14.75 10.41
N ALA A 132 5.68 -15.59 11.27
CA ALA A 132 6.59 -15.14 12.33
C ALA A 132 7.90 -14.51 11.81
N ASN A 133 8.21 -14.66 10.52
CA ASN A 133 9.37 -14.04 9.86
C ASN A 133 8.97 -12.81 9.02
N LEU A 134 7.68 -12.49 8.95
CA LEU A 134 7.15 -11.30 8.28
C LEU A 134 7.19 -10.16 9.30
N THR A 135 8.12 -9.24 9.12
CA THR A 135 8.35 -8.15 10.09
C THR A 135 8.71 -6.87 9.36
N GLY A 136 8.05 -5.79 9.75
CA GLY A 136 8.31 -4.43 9.31
C GLY A 136 9.30 -3.72 10.22
N TYR A 137 10.09 -2.82 9.65
CA TYR A 137 11.07 -2.01 10.36
C TYR A 137 11.06 -0.59 9.85
N VAL A 138 11.35 0.35 10.75
CA VAL A 138 11.76 1.71 10.38
C VAL A 138 13.18 1.92 10.87
N LEU A 139 14.07 2.29 9.96
CA LEU A 139 15.45 2.66 10.30
C LEU A 139 15.64 4.15 10.06
N SER A 140 16.37 4.84 10.95
CA SER A 140 16.83 6.20 10.71
C SER A 140 18.30 6.25 10.32
N PHE A 141 18.68 7.28 9.56
CA PHE A 141 20.06 7.57 9.16
C PHE A 141 20.35 9.07 9.16
N ASN A 142 21.63 9.42 9.25
CA ASN A 142 22.07 10.81 9.07
C ASN A 142 22.20 11.10 7.57
N VAL A 143 21.48 12.11 7.07
CA VAL A 143 21.51 12.50 5.65
C VAL A 143 22.88 12.98 5.18
N GLU A 144 23.71 13.52 6.09
CA GLU A 144 25.09 13.93 5.78
C GLU A 144 26.05 12.72 5.67
N ASN A 145 25.69 11.59 6.29
CA ASN A 145 26.50 10.37 6.29
C ASN A 145 25.60 9.12 6.39
N PRO A 146 24.92 8.72 5.30
CA PRO A 146 23.92 7.65 5.28
C PRO A 146 24.56 6.25 5.22
N THR A 147 25.55 5.99 6.09
CA THR A 147 26.26 4.71 6.17
C THR A 147 26.02 3.96 7.49
N VAL A 148 25.31 4.58 8.43
CA VAL A 148 24.97 4.00 9.73
C VAL A 148 23.47 4.16 9.93
N PHE A 149 22.82 3.04 10.22
CA PHE A 149 21.40 2.97 10.48
C PHE A 149 21.14 2.74 11.97
N ILE A 150 20.01 3.25 12.44
CA ILE A 150 19.47 3.01 13.78
C ILE A 150 18.08 2.43 13.60
N GLN A 151 17.81 1.28 14.20
CA GLN A 151 16.46 0.73 14.23
C GLN A 151 15.61 1.54 15.21
N GLU A 152 14.58 2.19 14.69
CA GLU A 152 13.64 3.02 15.47
C GLU A 152 12.41 2.19 15.86
N VAL A 153 11.87 1.42 14.91
CA VAL A 153 10.61 0.67 15.06
C VAL A 153 10.77 -0.76 14.51
N SER A 154 10.08 -1.71 15.14
CA SER A 154 9.93 -3.09 14.66
C SER A 154 8.48 -3.53 14.88
N ILE A 155 7.83 -4.01 13.82
CA ILE A 155 6.40 -4.38 13.82
C ILE A 155 6.28 -5.82 13.30
N PRO A 156 5.98 -6.81 14.15
CA PRO A 156 5.57 -8.12 13.67
C PRO A 156 4.26 -7.99 12.89
N PHE A 157 4.17 -8.58 11.70
CA PHE A 157 2.93 -8.56 10.90
C PHE A 157 2.04 -9.78 11.18
N ASP A 158 2.12 -10.34 12.39
CA ASP A 158 1.28 -11.46 12.85
C ASP A 158 0.14 -11.02 13.80
N TYR A 159 -0.13 -9.71 13.86
CA TYR A 159 -1.24 -9.16 14.62
C TYR A 159 -2.59 -9.55 14.03
N VAL A 160 -3.61 -9.51 14.89
CA VAL A 160 -4.99 -9.80 14.51
C VAL A 160 -5.48 -8.66 13.63
N ARG A 161 -6.12 -9.02 12.51
CA ARG A 161 -6.81 -8.09 11.61
C ARG A 161 -8.26 -8.45 11.40
N GLU A 162 -9.07 -7.44 11.13
CA GLU A 162 -10.46 -7.53 10.75
C GLU A 162 -10.65 -8.30 9.43
N PRO A 163 -11.86 -8.76 9.12
CA PRO A 163 -12.12 -9.45 7.87
C PRO A 163 -11.83 -8.59 6.62
N LEU A 164 -11.29 -9.20 5.56
CA LEU A 164 -11.16 -8.53 4.25
C LEU A 164 -12.51 -8.00 3.75
N SER A 165 -13.56 -8.77 4.01
CA SER A 165 -14.95 -8.35 3.82
C SER A 165 -15.89 -9.24 4.61
N ILE A 166 -17.13 -8.78 4.79
CA ILE A 166 -18.19 -9.61 5.37
C ILE A 166 -18.86 -10.49 4.31
N SER A 167 -19.49 -11.59 4.76
CA SER A 167 -20.17 -12.51 3.86
C SER A 167 -21.40 -11.87 3.21
N GLY A 168 -21.31 -11.57 1.92
CA GLY A 168 -22.42 -11.14 1.09
C GLY A 168 -22.31 -11.71 -0.33
N PRO A 169 -23.38 -11.65 -1.14
CA PRO A 169 -23.25 -11.92 -2.56
C PRO A 169 -22.47 -10.78 -3.22
N GLU A 170 -21.23 -11.04 -3.62
CA GLU A 170 -20.46 -10.13 -4.46
C GLU A 170 -20.51 -10.62 -5.92
N TRP A 171 -20.64 -9.69 -6.85
CA TRP A 171 -20.49 -10.00 -8.27
C TRP A 171 -19.01 -9.97 -8.63
N THR A 172 -18.40 -11.14 -8.76
CA THR A 172 -17.01 -11.31 -9.18
C THR A 172 -16.99 -11.96 -10.56
N SER A 173 -16.32 -11.35 -11.53
CA SER A 173 -15.97 -11.97 -12.82
C SER A 173 -17.12 -12.73 -13.54
N GLY A 174 -18.33 -12.15 -13.57
CA GLY A 174 -19.45 -12.71 -14.34
C GLY A 174 -20.42 -13.58 -13.55
N ALA A 175 -20.18 -13.86 -12.27
CA ALA A 175 -21.04 -14.70 -11.44
C ALA A 175 -21.25 -14.11 -10.03
N TRP A 176 -22.42 -14.39 -9.45
CA TRP A 176 -22.66 -14.16 -8.03
C TRP A 176 -21.98 -15.26 -7.22
N ALA A 177 -21.05 -14.90 -6.35
CA ALA A 177 -20.42 -15.81 -5.40
C ALA A 177 -20.67 -15.31 -3.96
N THR A 178 -20.83 -16.24 -3.02
CA THR A 178 -20.72 -15.92 -1.59
C THR A 178 -19.25 -15.78 -1.27
N TYR A 179 -18.79 -14.56 -0.99
CA TYR A 179 -17.41 -14.35 -0.55
C TYR A 179 -17.23 -14.96 0.84
N PHE A 180 -16.15 -15.73 1.03
CA PHE A 180 -15.82 -16.31 2.33
C PHE A 180 -15.09 -15.27 3.18
N VAL A 181 -15.50 -15.16 4.44
CA VAL A 181 -14.87 -14.29 5.45
C VAL A 181 -13.49 -14.85 5.77
N GLY A 182 -12.47 -14.35 5.07
CA GLY A 182 -11.07 -14.46 5.46
C GLY A 182 -10.68 -13.22 6.25
N GLN A 183 -9.88 -13.37 7.31
CA GLN A 183 -9.22 -12.22 7.93
C GLN A 183 -8.31 -11.53 6.91
N ALA A 184 -8.16 -10.22 7.02
CA ALA A 184 -7.14 -9.44 6.30
C ALA A 184 -5.72 -9.70 6.81
N ALA A 185 -5.49 -10.86 7.43
CA ALA A 185 -4.22 -11.26 7.97
C ALA A 185 -3.13 -11.16 6.90
N TRP A 186 -1.99 -10.61 7.27
CA TRP A 186 -0.84 -10.53 6.39
C TRP A 186 -0.32 -11.92 6.03
N HIS A 187 0.31 -12.00 4.87
CA HIS A 187 0.88 -13.21 4.30
C HIS A 187 2.34 -12.98 3.87
N PRO A 188 3.19 -14.02 3.98
CA PRO A 188 4.48 -14.05 3.33
C PRO A 188 4.40 -13.71 1.85
N TRP A 189 5.45 -13.07 1.32
CA TRP A 189 5.43 -12.69 -0.08
C TRP A 189 5.39 -13.91 -1.00
N THR A 190 4.77 -13.73 -2.17
CA THR A 190 4.75 -14.71 -3.26
C THR A 190 4.93 -14.03 -4.61
N ASN A 191 5.55 -14.75 -5.54
CA ASN A 191 5.82 -14.26 -6.90
C ASN A 191 5.01 -15.03 -7.95
N THR A 192 4.15 -15.94 -7.51
CA THR A 192 3.23 -16.69 -8.37
C THR A 192 1.82 -16.32 -8.01
N TRP A 193 0.91 -16.42 -8.97
CA TRP A 193 -0.51 -16.35 -8.70
C TRP A 193 -0.94 -17.52 -7.81
N SER A 194 -0.89 -17.27 -6.52
CA SER A 194 -1.64 -17.96 -5.48
C SER A 194 -2.49 -16.87 -4.88
N GLN A 195 -3.80 -17.07 -4.67
CA GLN A 195 -4.66 -16.17 -3.90
C GLN A 195 -4.17 -16.12 -2.43
N ALA A 196 -2.94 -15.61 -2.24
CA ALA A 196 -2.35 -15.26 -0.98
C ALA A 196 -3.01 -13.94 -0.59
N GLY A 197 -3.37 -13.79 0.67
CA GLY A 197 -3.94 -12.54 1.14
C GLY A 197 -2.91 -11.40 1.14
N PRO A 198 -3.18 -10.35 1.90
CA PRO A 198 -2.39 -9.13 1.92
C PRO A 198 -0.90 -9.38 2.18
N GLN A 199 -0.01 -8.67 1.50
CA GLN A 199 1.44 -8.80 1.64
C GLN A 199 2.03 -7.42 1.98
N PRO A 200 2.56 -7.19 3.20
CA PRO A 200 2.84 -5.84 3.67
C PRO A 200 4.08 -5.24 2.99
N ILE A 201 3.97 -3.95 2.67
CA ILE A 201 5.06 -3.04 2.33
C ILE A 201 4.86 -1.78 3.18
N ILE A 202 5.86 -1.36 3.96
CA ILE A 202 5.85 -0.01 4.55
C ILE A 202 6.18 0.96 3.41
N SER A 203 5.15 1.54 2.80
CA SER A 203 5.24 2.27 1.55
C SER A 203 5.57 3.74 1.72
N ASP A 204 5.20 4.32 2.86
CA ASP A 204 5.36 5.75 3.11
C ASP A 204 5.44 6.03 4.63
N ILE A 205 6.04 7.16 4.99
CA ILE A 205 6.31 7.62 6.36
C ILE A 205 6.04 9.12 6.44
N GLU A 206 5.14 9.51 7.33
CA GLU A 206 4.88 10.92 7.64
C GLU A 206 5.15 11.27 9.11
N PHE A 207 5.44 12.54 9.38
CA PHE A 207 5.62 13.03 10.75
C PHE A 207 4.70 14.19 11.07
N ASP A 208 4.03 14.10 12.22
CA ASP A 208 3.19 15.18 12.72
C ASP A 208 4.01 16.30 13.41
N LEU A 209 3.29 17.32 13.91
CA LEU A 209 3.89 18.44 14.62
C LEU A 209 4.55 18.05 15.97
N ASP A 210 4.01 17.02 16.63
CA ASP A 210 4.53 16.48 17.89
C ASP A 210 5.73 15.53 17.66
N GLY A 211 5.96 15.16 16.40
CA GLY A 211 7.03 14.27 15.97
C GLY A 211 6.69 12.80 16.14
N ASN A 212 5.41 12.45 16.24
CA ASN A 212 4.94 11.09 16.03
C ASN A 212 5.03 10.76 14.54
N MET A 213 5.13 9.48 14.25
CA MET A 213 5.28 8.97 12.90
C MET A 213 3.99 8.28 12.47
N THR A 214 3.54 8.48 11.24
CA THR A 214 2.46 7.70 10.62
C THR A 214 3.05 6.87 9.49
N LEU A 215 2.70 5.59 9.43
CA LEU A 215 3.19 4.65 8.42
C LEU A 215 2.06 4.25 7.49
N GLY A 216 2.31 4.35 6.19
CA GLY A 216 1.44 3.76 5.18
C GLY A 216 1.88 2.32 4.98
N VAL A 217 1.00 1.36 5.22
CA VAL A 217 1.26 -0.05 4.95
C VAL A 217 0.44 -0.47 3.73
N MET A 218 1.12 -0.66 2.62
CA MET A 218 0.53 -1.07 1.36
C MET A 218 0.43 -2.59 1.27
N ASP A 219 -0.66 -3.07 0.68
CA ASP A 219 -0.77 -4.46 0.24
C ASP A 219 -0.13 -4.66 -1.14
N ARG A 220 0.95 -5.45 -1.19
CA ARG A 220 1.66 -5.79 -2.42
C ARG A 220 0.77 -6.52 -3.43
N ILE A 221 -0.20 -7.34 -3.02
CA ILE A 221 -1.03 -8.05 -4.02
C ILE A 221 -1.88 -7.07 -4.84
N ALA A 222 -2.25 -5.93 -4.26
CA ALA A 222 -2.96 -4.86 -4.94
C ALA A 222 -2.10 -4.15 -6.01
N ASN A 223 -0.77 -4.25 -5.95
CA ASN A 223 0.13 -3.85 -7.04
C ASN A 223 0.43 -4.99 -8.04
N GLN A 224 0.23 -6.24 -7.63
CA GLN A 224 0.45 -7.41 -8.48
C GLN A 224 -0.75 -7.70 -9.39
N GLY A 225 -1.96 -7.32 -8.96
CA GLY A 225 -3.21 -7.50 -9.69
C GLY A 225 -3.89 -6.20 -10.11
N GLY A 226 -5.15 -6.31 -10.47
CA GLY A 226 -6.00 -5.20 -10.92
C GLY A 226 -7.47 -5.58 -10.88
N ASN A 227 -8.31 -4.86 -11.62
CA ASN A 227 -9.74 -5.18 -11.77
C ASN A 227 -9.98 -6.03 -13.03
N ASP A 228 -10.74 -7.11 -12.88
CA ASP A 228 -11.21 -7.98 -13.97
C ASP A 228 -10.15 -8.32 -15.04
N ASN A 229 -8.90 -8.52 -14.60
CA ASN A 229 -7.76 -8.81 -15.47
C ASN A 229 -7.36 -10.28 -15.41
N TYR A 230 -6.54 -10.79 -16.33
CA TYR A 230 -6.12 -12.19 -16.29
C TYR A 230 -5.27 -12.49 -15.05
N GLU A 231 -5.54 -13.63 -14.42
CA GLU A 231 -4.64 -14.16 -13.39
C GLU A 231 -3.23 -14.35 -13.95
N ALA A 232 -2.22 -14.15 -13.10
CA ALA A 232 -0.81 -14.36 -13.47
C ALA A 232 -0.44 -15.86 -13.46
N VAL A 233 -1.19 -16.64 -14.24
CA VAL A 233 -0.98 -18.06 -14.51
C VAL A 233 -0.74 -18.22 -16.01
N SER A 234 0.31 -18.95 -16.36
CA SER A 234 0.70 -19.18 -17.76
C SER A 234 -0.46 -19.72 -18.60
N GLY A 235 -0.75 -19.04 -19.70
CA GLY A 235 -1.83 -19.38 -20.63
C GLY A 235 -3.26 -19.22 -20.10
N SER A 236 -3.46 -18.74 -18.86
CA SER A 236 -4.79 -18.58 -18.32
C SER A 236 -5.54 -17.41 -18.95
N THR A 237 -6.85 -17.59 -19.06
CA THR A 237 -7.82 -16.57 -19.49
C THR A 237 -8.88 -16.31 -18.43
N THR A 238 -8.69 -16.86 -17.22
CA THR A 238 -9.55 -16.58 -16.07
C THR A 238 -9.30 -15.14 -15.64
N THR A 239 -10.35 -14.33 -15.62
CA THR A 239 -10.29 -12.97 -15.10
C THR A 239 -10.55 -12.95 -13.60
N THR A 240 -9.85 -12.07 -12.90
CA THR A 240 -9.91 -11.90 -11.45
C THR A 240 -9.79 -10.43 -11.10
N SER A 241 -10.32 -10.07 -9.94
CA SER A 241 -10.11 -8.77 -9.32
C SER A 241 -9.38 -8.95 -8.00
N VAL A 242 -8.44 -8.05 -7.70
CA VAL A 242 -7.80 -7.98 -6.38
C VAL A 242 -8.48 -6.88 -5.55
N THR A 243 -8.65 -7.16 -4.26
CA THR A 243 -9.04 -6.19 -3.25
C THR A 243 -7.83 -5.96 -2.36
N SER A 244 -7.37 -4.71 -2.27
CA SER A 244 -6.33 -4.31 -1.31
C SER A 244 -6.81 -4.53 0.11
N ALA A 245 -5.86 -4.80 1.02
CA ALA A 245 -6.06 -4.58 2.45
C ALA A 245 -4.75 -4.07 3.07
N GLY A 246 -4.44 -2.81 2.75
CA GLY A 246 -3.40 -2.03 3.42
C GLY A 246 -3.83 -1.64 4.83
N ASP A 247 -3.02 -0.84 5.52
CA ASP A 247 -3.24 -0.41 6.91
C ASP A 247 -2.53 0.96 7.11
N ILE A 248 -2.93 1.73 8.12
CA ILE A 248 -2.33 3.00 8.52
C ILE A 248 -1.94 2.89 10.00
N LEU A 249 -0.64 2.88 10.28
CA LEU A 249 -0.15 2.71 11.65
C LEU A 249 0.34 4.04 12.23
N HIS A 250 0.03 4.31 13.50
CA HIS A 250 0.52 5.50 14.19
C HIS A 250 1.58 5.14 15.23
N ILE A 251 2.74 5.78 15.21
CA ILE A 251 3.86 5.48 16.09
C ILE A 251 4.15 6.70 16.98
N CYS A 252 3.74 6.61 18.24
CA CYS A 252 3.98 7.68 19.21
C CYS A 252 5.44 7.74 19.63
N ARG A 253 5.93 8.97 19.73
CA ARG A 253 7.26 9.25 20.29
C ARG A 253 7.18 9.46 21.79
N ASP A 254 7.92 8.67 22.57
CA ASP A 254 8.17 8.90 23.99
C ASP A 254 9.67 9.11 24.23
N GLY A 255 10.08 10.38 24.21
CA GLY A 255 11.49 10.76 24.27
C GLY A 255 12.30 10.23 23.08
N ASN A 256 13.08 9.18 23.33
CA ASN A 256 13.90 8.48 22.32
C ASN A 256 13.36 7.10 21.96
N SER A 257 12.19 6.74 22.47
CA SER A 257 11.53 5.47 22.19
C SER A 257 10.29 5.69 21.34
N TRP A 258 9.88 4.63 20.65
CA TRP A 258 8.70 4.61 19.79
C TRP A 258 7.71 3.56 20.28
N THR A 259 6.42 3.89 20.28
CA THR A 259 5.33 3.00 20.67
C THR A 259 4.31 2.92 19.56
N VAL A 260 4.13 1.73 18.99
CA VAL A 260 3.16 1.46 17.93
C VAL A 260 1.73 1.59 18.48
N GLU A 261 0.85 2.21 17.71
CA GLU A 261 -0.50 2.70 18.03
C GLU A 261 -0.62 3.51 19.32
N CYS A 262 0.45 4.05 19.90
CA CYS A 262 0.39 4.86 21.12
C CYS A 262 -0.25 4.18 22.34
N SER A 263 -0.38 2.84 22.34
CA SER A 263 -1.27 2.11 23.28
C SER A 263 -2.74 2.55 23.22
N ALA A 264 -3.20 3.00 22.06
CA ALA A 264 -4.58 3.37 21.78
C ALA A 264 -5.52 2.27 22.25
N VAL A 265 -6.63 2.69 22.84
CA VAL A 265 -7.77 1.82 23.11
C VAL A 265 -8.79 2.23 22.09
N ASP A 266 -9.02 1.38 21.09
CA ASP A 266 -10.10 1.59 20.14
C ASP A 266 -11.42 1.75 20.91
N ASP A 267 -12.01 2.94 20.83
CA ASP A 267 -13.35 3.20 21.37
C ASP A 267 -14.39 2.69 20.38
N ASN A 268 -14.34 1.38 20.18
CA ASN A 268 -15.20 0.58 19.33
C ASN A 268 -16.70 0.83 19.67
N ALA A 269 -16.99 1.39 20.86
CA ALA A 269 -18.32 1.85 21.28
C ALA A 269 -18.89 3.01 20.45
N ASN A 270 -18.06 3.77 19.72
CA ASN A 270 -18.49 4.85 18.83
C ASN A 270 -18.60 4.44 17.35
N LEU A 271 -18.28 3.18 16.98
CA LEU A 271 -18.42 2.67 15.61
C LEU A 271 -19.88 2.56 15.12
N THR A 272 -20.86 3.06 15.88
CA THR A 272 -22.28 3.04 15.49
C THR A 272 -22.48 3.67 14.10
N PRO A 273 -23.07 2.93 13.13
CA PRO A 273 -23.99 1.80 13.32
C PRO A 273 -23.35 0.39 13.31
N ILE A 274 -22.03 0.25 13.24
CA ILE A 274 -21.30 -0.96 12.85
C ILE A 274 -20.83 -1.80 14.05
N THR A 275 -21.76 -2.23 14.91
CA THR A 275 -21.40 -3.04 16.09
C THR A 275 -21.60 -4.55 15.91
N ASP A 276 -22.05 -5.05 14.75
CA ASP A 276 -22.51 -6.46 14.63
C ASP A 276 -21.75 -7.34 13.61
N ASP A 277 -20.91 -6.80 12.71
CA ASP A 277 -20.37 -7.58 11.56
C ASP A 277 -18.85 -7.56 11.38
N GLY A 278 -18.07 -7.66 12.46
CA GLY A 278 -16.66 -8.04 12.36
C GLY A 278 -15.64 -7.08 12.96
N ALA A 279 -16.05 -5.93 13.50
CA ALA A 279 -15.16 -5.01 14.21
C ALA A 279 -14.42 -5.73 15.35
N LEU A 280 -13.11 -5.51 15.50
CA LEU A 280 -12.26 -6.12 16.51
C LEU A 280 -11.62 -5.05 17.38
N SER A 281 -11.99 -4.99 18.66
CA SER A 281 -11.37 -4.09 19.66
C SER A 281 -9.90 -4.37 19.93
N ASN A 282 -9.33 -5.39 19.28
CA ASN A 282 -7.97 -5.84 19.41
C ASN A 282 -7.28 -5.97 18.04
N ASP A 283 -7.84 -5.35 17.01
CA ASP A 283 -7.14 -5.14 15.73
C ASP A 283 -5.85 -4.33 15.97
N GLY A 284 -4.90 -4.48 15.06
CA GLY A 284 -3.68 -3.73 15.02
C GLY A 284 -2.55 -4.33 15.88
N PRO A 285 -1.32 -3.85 15.65
CA PRO A 285 -0.11 -4.37 16.30
C PRO A 285 -0.03 -4.09 17.81
N SER A 286 -0.90 -3.22 18.36
CA SER A 286 -0.97 -2.93 19.80
C SER A 286 -1.77 -3.97 20.60
N ALA A 287 -2.60 -4.77 19.91
CA ALA A 287 -3.64 -5.63 20.48
C ALA A 287 -4.67 -4.89 21.36
N ALA A 288 -4.73 -3.56 21.26
CA ALA A 288 -5.67 -2.69 21.96
C ALA A 288 -6.53 -1.87 20.97
N GLY A 289 -6.44 -2.18 19.67
CA GLY A 289 -7.08 -1.46 18.59
C GLY A 289 -6.12 -0.57 17.82
N GLU A 290 -6.63 -0.02 16.73
CA GLU A 290 -5.93 0.88 15.84
C GLU A 290 -6.16 2.34 16.23
N PHE A 291 -5.15 3.17 16.02
CA PHE A 291 -5.27 4.61 16.15
C PHE A 291 -6.17 5.17 15.05
N TYR A 292 -6.00 4.73 13.80
CA TYR A 292 -6.80 5.16 12.64
C TYR A 292 -8.01 4.24 12.38
N TYR A 293 -8.85 4.05 13.40
CA TYR A 293 -9.96 3.07 13.48
C TYR A 293 -11.14 3.23 12.50
N ASN A 294 -11.08 4.12 11.51
CA ASN A 294 -12.18 4.42 10.58
C ASN A 294 -11.77 4.32 9.10
N ASP A 295 -10.84 3.45 8.78
CA ASP A 295 -10.44 3.06 7.44
C ASP A 295 -11.24 1.85 6.91
N TRP A 296 -12.54 1.90 7.16
CA TRP A 296 -13.51 0.97 6.59
C TRP A 296 -14.38 1.63 5.52
N PHE A 297 -14.91 0.80 4.64
CA PHE A 297 -15.97 1.13 3.70
C PHE A 297 -17.25 0.36 4.05
N TYR A 298 -18.39 1.03 3.92
CA TYR A 298 -19.71 0.42 4.08
C TYR A 298 -20.66 0.86 2.97
N ASN A 299 -21.32 -0.12 2.34
CA ASN A 299 -22.43 0.12 1.44
C ASN A 299 -23.70 -0.53 1.98
N HIS A 300 -24.73 0.29 2.26
CA HIS A 300 -26.07 -0.18 2.59
C HIS A 300 -27.03 0.08 1.45
N THR A 301 -27.48 -0.99 0.80
CA THR A 301 -28.61 -0.92 -0.14
C THR A 301 -29.85 -1.52 0.54
N ASN A 302 -31.03 -0.98 0.26
CA ASN A 302 -32.31 -1.44 0.83
C ASN A 302 -32.69 -2.89 0.44
N GLN A 303 -31.79 -3.66 -0.17
CA GLN A 303 -32.02 -4.98 -0.78
C GLN A 303 -30.91 -6.01 -0.46
N TRP A 304 -30.41 -6.07 0.77
CA TRP A 304 -29.55 -7.17 1.26
C TRP A 304 -28.08 -7.15 0.80
N LEU A 305 -27.58 -6.02 0.28
CA LEU A 305 -26.14 -5.85 0.09
C LEU A 305 -25.62 -5.00 1.25
N GLU A 306 -25.06 -5.69 2.22
CA GLU A 306 -24.08 -5.16 3.17
C GLU A 306 -22.72 -5.60 2.61
N VAL A 307 -22.01 -4.68 1.96
CA VAL A 307 -20.60 -4.93 1.62
C VAL A 307 -19.78 -4.02 2.51
N PHE A 308 -18.96 -4.64 3.33
CA PHE A 308 -17.98 -3.99 4.18
C PHE A 308 -16.58 -4.40 3.74
N HIS A 309 -15.66 -3.44 3.75
CA HIS A 309 -14.23 -3.71 3.82
C HIS A 309 -13.75 -2.97 5.04
N TRP A 310 -13.01 -3.65 5.90
CA TRP A 310 -12.50 -3.08 7.13
C TRP A 310 -11.18 -2.34 6.95
N GLU A 311 -10.51 -2.61 5.83
CA GLU A 311 -9.12 -2.25 5.56
C GLU A 311 -9.04 -1.70 4.14
N ILE A 312 -9.20 -0.38 3.99
CA ILE A 312 -9.31 0.23 2.65
C ILE A 312 -8.09 1.06 2.23
N ALA A 313 -7.12 1.22 3.13
CA ALA A 313 -5.88 1.93 2.82
C ALA A 313 -5.09 1.24 1.69
N THR A 314 -4.50 2.05 0.83
CA THR A 314 -3.65 1.59 -0.28
C THR A 314 -2.19 2.05 -0.18
N GLY A 315 -1.85 2.83 0.87
CA GLY A 315 -0.47 2.98 1.34
C GLY A 315 0.24 4.31 1.07
N GLY A 316 -0.28 5.21 0.22
CA GLY A 316 0.26 6.58 0.12
C GLY A 316 -0.24 7.47 1.25
N LEU A 317 0.56 8.41 1.73
CA LEU A 317 0.24 9.35 2.80
C LEU A 317 0.66 10.78 2.47
N VAL A 318 0.04 11.76 3.11
CA VAL A 318 0.62 13.10 3.25
C VAL A 318 0.11 13.75 4.53
N TYR A 319 0.98 14.43 5.27
CA TYR A 319 0.58 15.17 6.47
C TYR A 319 0.36 16.66 6.19
N ASN A 320 -0.78 17.19 6.64
CA ASN A 320 -1.11 18.61 6.59
C ASN A 320 -1.00 19.26 7.98
N PRO A 321 0.09 20.00 8.28
CA PRO A 321 0.31 20.60 9.59
C PRO A 321 -0.65 21.75 9.92
N LEU A 322 -1.36 22.31 8.95
CA LEU A 322 -2.31 23.41 9.21
C LEU A 322 -3.66 22.89 9.71
N ALA A 323 -4.05 21.69 9.28
CA ALA A 323 -5.28 21.04 9.70
C ALA A 323 -5.05 19.97 10.78
N ASP A 324 -3.78 19.58 11.00
CA ASP A 324 -3.39 18.46 11.85
C ASP A 324 -4.03 17.13 11.39
N GLU A 325 -3.88 16.86 10.10
CA GLU A 325 -4.51 15.72 9.43
C GLU A 325 -3.51 14.95 8.60
N VAL A 326 -3.63 13.63 8.59
CA VAL A 326 -2.99 12.76 7.60
C VAL A 326 -4.01 12.40 6.53
N ALA A 327 -3.65 12.56 5.27
CA ALA A 327 -4.40 12.03 4.15
C ALA A 327 -3.80 10.69 3.72
N THR A 328 -4.62 9.76 3.25
CA THR A 328 -4.15 8.50 2.66
C THR A 328 -4.96 8.11 1.44
N THR A 329 -4.31 7.44 0.50
CA THR A 329 -4.99 6.79 -0.63
C THR A 329 -5.83 5.61 -0.16
N VAL A 330 -7.03 5.48 -0.70
CA VAL A 330 -7.96 4.38 -0.39
C VAL A 330 -8.74 3.92 -1.63
N PHE A 331 -9.29 2.71 -1.58
CA PHE A 331 -10.40 2.33 -2.47
C PHE A 331 -11.76 2.57 -1.79
N ASP A 332 -12.80 2.75 -2.60
CA ASP A 332 -14.18 3.00 -2.13
C ASP A 332 -14.29 4.13 -1.07
N PRO A 333 -13.79 5.35 -1.35
CA PRO A 333 -13.65 6.45 -0.37
C PRO A 333 -14.96 7.09 0.13
N LEU A 334 -16.12 6.68 -0.38
CA LEU A 334 -17.40 7.33 -0.08
C LEU A 334 -18.44 6.31 0.36
N THR A 335 -18.92 6.45 1.60
CA THR A 335 -19.90 5.54 2.23
C THR A 335 -21.36 5.93 1.97
N THR A 336 -21.63 7.06 1.32
CA THR A 336 -23.00 7.56 1.08
C THR A 336 -23.47 7.31 -0.34
N VAL A 337 -24.23 6.24 -0.53
CA VAL A 337 -24.99 6.00 -1.77
C VAL A 337 -26.23 6.90 -1.81
N PRO A 338 -26.37 7.84 -2.77
CA PRO A 338 -27.62 8.57 -2.94
C PRO A 338 -28.75 7.59 -3.30
N ARG A 339 -29.84 7.63 -2.53
CA ARG A 339 -31.05 6.83 -2.81
C ARG A 339 -31.42 6.96 -4.30
N ASN A 340 -31.53 5.82 -4.99
CA ASN A 340 -31.93 5.66 -6.40
C ASN A 340 -30.83 5.77 -7.48
N ILE A 341 -29.55 5.79 -7.11
CA ILE A 341 -28.47 5.47 -8.05
C ILE A 341 -28.15 3.98 -7.85
N GLY A 342 -27.98 3.22 -8.94
CA GLY A 342 -27.75 1.77 -8.87
C GLY A 342 -26.59 1.40 -7.93
N THR A 343 -26.59 0.15 -7.45
CA THR A 343 -25.67 -0.41 -6.45
C THR A 343 -24.18 -0.31 -6.81
N ASP A 344 -23.87 -0.06 -8.08
CA ASP A 344 -22.52 -0.10 -8.63
C ASP A 344 -21.85 1.29 -8.68
N ALA A 345 -22.57 2.38 -8.37
CA ALA A 345 -22.06 3.73 -8.67
C ALA A 345 -20.88 4.20 -7.81
N GLN A 346 -20.57 3.53 -6.69
CA GLN A 346 -19.49 3.90 -5.75
C GLN A 346 -18.73 2.66 -5.26
N PHE A 347 -18.60 1.66 -6.13
CA PHE A 347 -17.87 0.42 -5.84
C PHE A 347 -16.76 0.27 -6.87
N ARG A 348 -15.58 -0.23 -6.47
CA ARG A 348 -14.38 -0.26 -7.33
C ARG A 348 -13.96 1.15 -7.77
N THR A 349 -14.03 2.06 -6.81
CA THR A 349 -13.61 3.46 -6.93
C THR A 349 -12.31 3.66 -6.17
N GLN A 350 -11.61 4.76 -6.44
CA GLN A 350 -10.40 5.11 -5.70
C GLN A 350 -10.40 6.59 -5.34
N GLY A 351 -9.74 6.91 -4.25
CA GLY A 351 -9.61 8.30 -3.82
C GLY A 351 -8.78 8.43 -2.55
N VAL A 352 -9.16 9.40 -1.73
CA VAL A 352 -8.37 9.83 -0.58
C VAL A 352 -9.27 9.98 0.64
N HIS A 353 -8.81 9.50 1.79
CA HIS A 353 -9.37 9.78 3.11
C HIS A 353 -8.46 10.73 3.88
N TRP A 354 -9.04 11.51 4.79
CA TRP A 354 -8.32 12.33 5.75
C TRP A 354 -8.72 11.94 7.16
N TYR A 355 -7.72 11.78 8.01
CA TYR A 355 -7.84 11.44 9.42
C TYR A 355 -7.17 12.49 10.28
N SER A 356 -7.69 12.72 11.48
CA SER A 356 -7.02 13.50 12.52
C SER A 356 -5.70 12.83 12.91
N ALA A 357 -4.59 13.56 12.89
CA ALA A 357 -3.32 13.05 13.41
C ALA A 357 -3.30 12.97 14.95
N SER A 358 -4.25 13.65 15.61
CA SER A 358 -4.29 13.76 17.08
C SER A 358 -5.08 12.64 17.77
N ASP A 359 -6.09 12.08 17.09
CA ASP A 359 -6.97 11.03 17.64
C ASP A 359 -7.40 9.97 16.62
N GLY A 360 -6.89 10.06 15.38
CA GLY A 360 -7.13 9.07 14.32
C GLY A 360 -8.53 9.06 13.74
N SER A 361 -9.42 9.96 14.18
CA SER A 361 -10.80 10.01 13.70
C SER A 361 -10.89 10.40 12.23
N PHE A 362 -11.80 9.76 11.49
CA PHE A 362 -12.07 10.09 10.08
C PHE A 362 -12.75 11.47 9.96
N HIS A 363 -12.21 12.31 9.08
CA HIS A 363 -12.76 13.65 8.82
C HIS A 363 -13.55 13.73 7.52
N ARG A 364 -13.00 13.16 6.42
CA ARG A 364 -13.60 13.27 5.07
C ARG A 364 -12.98 12.29 4.09
N GLY A 365 -13.74 12.02 3.02
CA GLY A 365 -13.30 11.26 1.85
C GLY A 365 -13.54 12.03 0.54
N TYR A 366 -12.73 11.74 -0.47
CA TYR A 366 -12.85 12.29 -1.81
C TYR A 366 -12.62 11.21 -2.85
N GLU A 367 -13.57 11.01 -3.76
CA GLU A 367 -13.44 10.09 -4.89
C GLU A 367 -12.72 10.77 -6.06
N LEU A 368 -11.64 10.16 -6.53
CA LEU A 368 -10.85 10.63 -7.67
C LEU A 368 -11.13 9.80 -8.93
N VAL A 369 -11.26 8.48 -8.78
CA VAL A 369 -11.55 7.54 -9.85
C VAL A 369 -12.92 6.93 -9.61
N ALA A 370 -13.85 7.23 -10.51
CA ALA A 370 -15.20 6.70 -10.48
C ALA A 370 -15.24 5.21 -10.82
N SER A 371 -16.38 4.58 -10.50
CA SER A 371 -16.57 3.15 -10.66
C SER A 371 -16.40 2.71 -12.12
N SER A 372 -15.73 1.58 -12.32
CA SER A 372 -15.74 0.88 -13.61
C SER A 372 -16.83 -0.19 -13.61
N PRO A 373 -17.63 -0.30 -14.69
CA PRO A 373 -18.56 -1.40 -14.85
C PRO A 373 -17.87 -2.75 -14.67
N THR A 374 -18.61 -3.72 -14.17
CA THR A 374 -18.08 -5.05 -13.99
C THR A 374 -17.68 -5.70 -15.32
N GLY A 375 -16.56 -6.43 -15.35
CA GLY A 375 -15.97 -6.99 -16.56
C GLY A 375 -15.13 -6.01 -17.39
N ASN A 376 -14.71 -4.89 -16.81
CA ASN A 376 -13.92 -3.87 -17.50
C ASN A 376 -12.58 -3.58 -16.76
N PRO A 377 -11.43 -3.98 -17.34
CA PRO A 377 -10.10 -3.81 -16.73
C PRO A 377 -9.49 -2.42 -16.90
N THR A 378 -10.24 -1.43 -17.43
CA THR A 378 -9.73 -0.07 -17.67
C THR A 378 -9.37 0.73 -16.42
N THR A 379 -9.82 0.29 -15.24
CA THR A 379 -9.42 0.88 -13.95
C THR A 379 -8.81 -0.19 -13.05
N PHE A 380 -8.14 0.23 -11.98
CA PHE A 380 -7.59 -0.70 -10.98
C PHE A 380 -8.64 -1.25 -10.01
N GLY A 381 -9.85 -0.68 -10.01
CA GLY A 381 -10.92 -1.06 -9.08
C GLY A 381 -10.49 -0.89 -7.63
N LYS A 382 -10.44 -1.99 -6.87
CA LYS A 382 -9.99 -2.02 -5.47
C LYS A 382 -8.51 -2.41 -5.30
N ALA A 383 -7.80 -2.58 -6.41
CA ALA A 383 -6.34 -2.72 -6.41
C ALA A 383 -5.69 -1.32 -6.32
N ASN A 384 -4.35 -1.26 -6.25
CA ASN A 384 -3.63 0.00 -6.15
C ASN A 384 -3.55 0.68 -7.52
N GLY A 385 -4.31 1.76 -7.70
CA GLY A 385 -4.28 2.59 -8.89
C GLY A 385 -4.05 4.07 -8.63
N LEU A 386 -3.84 4.46 -7.37
CA LEU A 386 -3.30 5.76 -6.99
C LEU A 386 -1.86 5.59 -6.50
N GLY A 387 -1.00 6.51 -6.91
CA GLY A 387 0.35 6.62 -6.38
C GLY A 387 0.36 7.44 -5.10
N ASP A 388 1.56 7.81 -4.68
CA ASP A 388 1.76 8.54 -3.44
C ASP A 388 1.20 9.98 -3.45
N LEU A 389 1.07 10.57 -2.26
CA LEU A 389 0.60 11.94 -2.03
C LEU A 389 1.77 12.80 -1.55
N GLU A 390 1.97 14.00 -2.11
CA GLU A 390 3.13 14.87 -1.80
C GLU A 390 2.72 16.34 -1.70
#